data_AF-A0A9Q6I6U3-F1
#
_entry.id   AF-A0A9Q6I6U3-F1
#
_cell.length_a   1.000
_cell.length_b   1.000
_cell.length_c   1.000
_cell.angle_alpha   90.00
_cell.angle_beta   90.00
_cell.angle_gamma   90.00
#
_symmetry.space_group_name_H-M   'P 1'
#
loop_
_entity.id
_entity.type
_entity.pdbx_description
1 polymer ?
#
loop_
_entity_poly.entity_id
_entity_poly.type
_entity_poly.pdbx_seq_one_letter_code
_entity_poly.pdbx_strand_id
1 'polypeptide(L)'
;MEVNSNGFRMMYQKDSIMQKPSYDFLLDCADTSLPVSVCVYLSVSDNGVSEPISLPFEVSGHLRYDVTLLLKKMAPDLILNGYVDTVAGADLVKTADFSISGKALLLNLEALIRSRANERFSTPGEIRPFAEWLETTGWPELNEEKYEVCFFIPLRRDERKNEYVIHFRKLSGTDERIYDTELTDVASYLKNLRKYPVRMLCVEENDNRILRWDRDLSINSPRWRACCVDDVEIIGPLPVIKRINTRNKR
;
A
#
# COMPACT_ATOMS: atom_id res chain seq x y z
N MET A 1 17.96 -24.81 -25.03
CA MET A 1 18.05 -25.01 -23.57
C MET A 1 16.83 -24.34 -22.99
N GLU A 2 15.80 -25.13 -22.72
CA GLU A 2 14.57 -24.66 -22.08
C GLU A 2 14.86 -24.44 -20.59
N VAL A 3 14.59 -23.23 -20.11
CA VAL A 3 14.69 -22.87 -18.71
C VAL A 3 13.35 -23.20 -18.06
N ASN A 4 13.28 -24.34 -17.39
CA ASN A 4 12.14 -24.71 -16.56
C ASN A 4 12.07 -23.79 -15.33
N SER A 5 11.19 -22.80 -15.36
CA SER A 5 10.80 -21.99 -14.21
C SER A 5 9.63 -22.65 -13.47
N ASN A 6 9.88 -23.81 -12.83
CA ASN A 6 8.90 -24.43 -11.94
C ASN A 6 9.28 -24.12 -10.49
N GLY A 7 8.64 -23.09 -9.93
CA GLY A 7 8.61 -22.87 -8.49
C GLY A 7 7.74 -23.96 -7.85
N PHE A 8 8.36 -24.91 -7.16
CA PHE A 8 7.66 -26.03 -6.50
C PHE A 8 7.09 -25.58 -5.15
N ARG A 9 5.79 -25.80 -4.94
CA ARG A 9 5.06 -25.60 -3.66
C ARG A 9 5.23 -26.86 -2.78
N MET A 10 5.86 -26.74 -1.61
CA MET A 10 5.71 -27.74 -0.54
C MET A 10 4.69 -27.24 0.47
N MET A 11 3.54 -27.92 0.60
CA MET A 11 2.57 -27.64 1.64
C MET A 11 2.84 -28.51 2.87
N TYR A 12 3.07 -27.88 4.02
CA TYR A 12 3.16 -28.59 5.29
C TYR A 12 1.78 -29.02 5.79
N GLN A 13 1.74 -30.25 6.31
CA GLN A 13 0.57 -30.93 6.84
C GLN A 13 0.04 -30.22 8.10
N LYS A 14 -1.27 -30.02 8.13
CA LYS A 14 -2.00 -29.23 9.12
C LYS A 14 -2.23 -30.05 10.39
N ASP A 15 -1.36 -29.92 11.41
CA ASP A 15 -1.61 -30.46 12.74
C ASP A 15 -1.16 -29.53 13.88
N SER A 16 -2.04 -29.44 14.89
CA SER A 16 -1.93 -28.79 16.21
C SER A 16 -2.15 -27.26 16.30
N ILE A 17 -3.01 -26.88 17.26
CA ILE A 17 -3.32 -25.51 17.68
C ILE A 17 -2.10 -24.94 18.40
N MET A 18 -1.09 -24.52 17.64
CA MET A 18 -0.08 -23.58 18.11
C MET A 18 -0.60 -22.16 17.84
N GLN A 19 -0.32 -21.21 18.75
CA GLN A 19 -0.47 -19.79 18.44
C GLN A 19 0.23 -19.54 17.10
N LYS A 20 -0.53 -19.16 16.07
CA LYS A 20 0.05 -18.82 14.76
C LYS A 20 1.15 -17.79 15.01
N PRO A 21 2.40 -18.04 14.57
CA PRO A 21 3.43 -17.02 14.67
C PRO A 21 2.96 -15.77 13.92
N SER A 22 3.11 -14.60 14.52
CA SER A 22 2.83 -13.34 13.84
C SER A 22 3.97 -13.06 12.87
N TYR A 23 3.69 -13.07 11.58
CA TYR A 23 4.64 -12.80 10.50
C TYR A 23 4.51 -11.37 9.96
N ASP A 24 3.76 -10.53 10.68
CA ASP A 24 3.53 -9.12 10.37
C ASP A 24 4.83 -8.30 10.29
N PHE A 25 5.88 -8.70 11.03
CA PHE A 25 7.20 -8.06 10.94
C PHE A 25 7.80 -8.14 9.52
N LEU A 26 7.49 -9.17 8.72
CA LEU A 26 7.99 -9.26 7.34
C LEU A 26 7.36 -8.16 6.46
N LEU A 27 6.15 -7.71 6.78
CA LEU A 27 5.50 -6.58 6.11
C LEU A 27 6.22 -5.25 6.41
N ASP A 28 6.95 -5.15 7.52
CA ASP A 28 7.80 -3.98 7.84
C ASP A 28 9.11 -3.96 7.05
N CYS A 29 9.54 -5.13 6.59
CA CYS A 29 10.75 -5.33 5.82
C CYS A 29 10.48 -5.34 4.30
N ALA A 30 9.27 -4.98 3.88
CA ALA A 30 8.88 -4.98 2.47
C ALA A 30 9.75 -3.99 1.66
N ASP A 31 10.27 -4.45 0.52
CA ASP A 31 10.91 -3.61 -0.47
C ASP A 31 9.86 -2.98 -1.39
N THR A 32 9.32 -1.87 -0.92
CA THR A 32 8.30 -1.04 -1.58
C THR A 32 8.77 -0.38 -2.88
N SER A 33 10.07 -0.49 -3.23
CA SER A 33 10.58 -0.06 -4.54
C SER A 33 10.21 -1.04 -5.64
N LEU A 34 10.08 -2.33 -5.29
CA LEU A 34 9.74 -3.43 -6.19
C LEU A 34 8.23 -3.68 -6.22
N PRO A 35 7.68 -4.21 -7.33
CA PRO A 35 6.26 -4.56 -7.41
C PRO A 35 5.93 -5.75 -6.50
N VAL A 36 4.71 -5.76 -5.96
CA VAL A 36 4.13 -6.91 -5.25
C VAL A 36 3.31 -7.69 -6.25
N SER A 37 3.60 -8.98 -6.41
CA SER A 37 2.83 -9.83 -7.33
C SER A 37 1.67 -10.48 -6.58
N VAL A 38 0.49 -10.51 -7.20
CA VAL A 38 -0.73 -11.06 -6.60
C VAL A 38 -1.33 -12.12 -7.52
N CYS A 39 -1.58 -13.30 -6.97
CA CYS A 39 -2.17 -14.43 -7.69
C CYS A 39 -3.42 -14.94 -6.98
N VAL A 40 -4.36 -15.50 -7.74
CA VAL A 40 -5.56 -16.15 -7.19
C VAL A 40 -5.48 -17.65 -7.50
N TYR A 41 -5.71 -18.48 -6.48
CA TYR A 41 -5.68 -19.94 -6.55
C TYR A 41 -7.01 -20.54 -6.12
N LEU A 42 -7.34 -21.70 -6.69
CA LEU A 42 -8.42 -22.56 -6.23
C LEU A 42 -7.94 -23.34 -4.99
N SER A 43 -8.65 -23.22 -3.86
CA SER A 43 -8.38 -23.93 -2.61
C SER A 43 -8.57 -25.46 -2.72
N VAL A 44 -9.07 -25.96 -3.85
CA VAL A 44 -9.32 -27.40 -4.08
C VAL A 44 -8.42 -27.90 -5.20
N SER A 45 -7.31 -28.54 -4.83
CA SER A 45 -6.74 -29.58 -5.69
C SER A 45 -6.27 -30.72 -4.80
N ASP A 46 -6.90 -31.89 -4.96
CA ASP A 46 -6.60 -33.14 -4.24
C ASP A 46 -5.17 -33.66 -4.50
N ASN A 47 -4.37 -32.97 -5.31
CA ASN A 47 -3.04 -33.40 -5.76
C ASN A 47 -1.89 -32.44 -5.37
N GLY A 48 -2.11 -31.51 -4.43
CA GLY A 48 -1.03 -30.73 -3.79
C GLY A 48 -0.35 -29.66 -4.65
N VAL A 49 -0.74 -29.50 -5.92
CA VAL A 49 -0.24 -28.44 -6.82
C VAL A 49 -1.44 -27.75 -7.46
N SER A 50 -1.69 -26.52 -7.05
CA SER A 50 -2.70 -25.64 -7.65
C SER A 50 -2.02 -24.61 -8.54
N GLU A 51 -2.42 -24.53 -9.80
CA GLU A 51 -2.04 -23.44 -10.69
C GLU A 51 -2.89 -22.19 -10.42
N PRO A 52 -2.36 -20.98 -10.67
CA PRO A 52 -3.13 -19.76 -10.53
C PRO A 52 -4.22 -19.70 -11.62
N ILE A 53 -5.38 -19.15 -11.25
CA ILE A 53 -6.56 -19.08 -12.14
C ILE A 53 -6.42 -17.95 -13.16
N SER A 54 -5.52 -17.00 -12.91
CA SER A 54 -5.22 -15.89 -13.80
C SER A 54 -3.74 -15.54 -13.81
N LEU A 55 -3.38 -14.68 -14.76
CA LEU A 55 -2.07 -14.04 -14.76
C LEU A 55 -1.89 -13.19 -13.48
N PRO A 56 -0.66 -13.15 -12.93
CA PRO A 56 -0.38 -12.34 -11.75
C PRO A 56 -0.71 -10.86 -12.00
N PHE A 57 -1.27 -10.21 -10.98
CA PHE A 57 -1.45 -8.77 -10.96
C PHE A 57 -0.28 -8.11 -10.25
N GLU A 58 0.40 -7.20 -10.96
CA GLU A 58 1.52 -6.46 -10.41
C GLU A 58 1.03 -5.18 -9.72
N VAL A 59 1.08 -5.20 -8.39
CA VAL A 59 0.79 -4.03 -7.56
C VAL A 59 2.03 -3.14 -7.51
N SER A 60 1.89 -1.91 -8.00
CA SER A 60 2.99 -0.95 -8.12
C SER A 60 2.59 0.46 -7.66
N GLY A 61 3.56 1.38 -7.62
CA GLY A 61 3.33 2.76 -7.21
C GLY A 61 2.82 2.89 -5.77
N HIS A 62 1.89 3.80 -5.54
CA HIS A 62 1.33 4.05 -4.20
C HIS A 62 0.41 2.92 -3.71
N LEU A 63 -0.13 2.10 -4.63
CA LEU A 63 -1.00 0.99 -4.28
C LEU A 63 -0.29 -0.06 -3.42
N ARG A 64 1.04 -0.19 -3.53
CA ARG A 64 1.84 -1.11 -2.70
C ARG A 64 1.69 -0.82 -1.21
N TYR A 65 1.76 0.45 -0.81
CA TYR A 65 1.59 0.83 0.60
C TYR A 65 0.18 0.51 1.10
N ASP A 66 -0.84 0.74 0.27
CA ASP A 66 -2.23 0.45 0.61
C ASP A 66 -2.47 -1.07 0.74
N VAL A 67 -1.86 -1.88 -0.12
CA VAL A 67 -1.89 -3.34 0.00
C VAL A 67 -1.14 -3.81 1.25
N THR A 68 0.05 -3.29 1.54
CA THR A 68 0.77 -3.63 2.78
C THR A 68 -0.03 -3.25 4.03
N LEU A 69 -0.67 -2.09 4.04
CA LEU A 69 -1.58 -1.66 5.12
C LEU A 69 -2.79 -2.59 5.25
N LEU A 70 -3.38 -3.00 4.13
CA LEU A 70 -4.49 -3.95 4.10
C LEU A 70 -4.07 -5.30 4.72
N LEU A 71 -2.92 -5.83 4.31
CA LEU A 71 -2.39 -7.08 4.85
C LEU A 71 -2.05 -6.97 6.33
N LYS A 72 -1.45 -5.86 6.78
CA LYS A 72 -1.23 -5.59 8.22
C LYS A 72 -2.54 -5.58 9.02
N LYS A 73 -3.60 -4.96 8.48
CA LYS A 73 -4.94 -4.98 9.12
C LYS A 73 -5.53 -6.39 9.20
N MET A 74 -5.16 -7.25 8.25
CA MET A 74 -5.61 -8.63 8.15
C MET A 74 -4.60 -9.63 8.71
N ALA A 75 -3.58 -9.18 9.47
CA ALA A 75 -2.50 -10.03 9.96
C ALA A 75 -2.95 -11.32 10.68
N PRO A 76 -4.03 -11.32 11.51
CA PRO A 76 -4.53 -12.56 12.13
C PRO A 76 -5.01 -13.62 11.14
N ASP A 77 -5.47 -13.19 9.97
CA ASP A 77 -6.03 -14.06 8.92
C ASP A 77 -4.98 -14.49 7.89
N LEU A 78 -3.80 -13.87 7.88
CA LEU A 78 -2.71 -14.23 6.98
C LEU A 78 -2.14 -15.62 7.29
N ILE A 79 -1.70 -16.28 6.23
CA ILE A 79 -0.95 -17.54 6.28
C ILE A 79 0.34 -17.31 5.52
N LEU A 80 1.49 -17.45 6.19
CA LEU A 80 2.78 -17.47 5.51
C LEU A 80 2.98 -18.85 4.88
N ASN A 81 2.97 -18.91 3.54
CA ASN A 81 3.19 -20.15 2.80
C ASN A 81 4.68 -20.48 2.67
N GLY A 82 5.53 -19.46 2.61
CA GLY A 82 6.96 -19.64 2.48
C GLY A 82 7.73 -18.34 2.39
N TYR A 83 9.05 -18.48 2.49
CA TYR A 83 10.02 -17.43 2.27
C TYR A 83 11.04 -17.93 1.27
N VAL A 84 11.08 -17.31 0.10
CA VAL A 84 11.81 -17.84 -1.07
C VAL A 84 12.76 -16.78 -1.61
N ASP A 85 13.98 -17.20 -1.91
CA ASP A 85 14.92 -16.42 -2.70
C ASP A 85 14.54 -16.56 -4.18
N THR A 86 13.95 -15.52 -4.75
CA THR A 86 13.62 -15.45 -6.18
C THR A 86 14.74 -14.73 -6.93
N VAL A 87 15.05 -15.21 -8.14
CA VAL A 87 16.04 -14.53 -9.00
C VAL A 87 15.28 -13.55 -9.89
N ALA A 88 15.48 -12.25 -9.66
CA ALA A 88 14.96 -11.19 -10.52
C ALA A 88 16.13 -10.57 -11.32
N GLY A 89 16.37 -11.08 -12.53
CA GLY A 89 17.51 -10.67 -13.35
C GLY A 89 18.84 -11.20 -12.81
N ALA A 90 19.79 -10.32 -12.49
CA ALA A 90 21.09 -10.67 -11.90
C ALA A 90 21.07 -10.68 -10.36
N ASP A 91 19.92 -10.34 -9.77
CA ASP A 91 19.79 -10.00 -8.36
C ASP A 91 18.88 -11.01 -7.65
N LEU A 92 19.35 -11.53 -6.50
CA LEU A 92 18.54 -12.35 -5.61
C LEU A 92 17.61 -11.43 -4.81
N VAL A 93 16.30 -11.68 -4.88
CA VAL A 93 15.26 -10.95 -4.17
C VAL A 93 14.60 -11.92 -3.20
N LYS A 94 14.66 -11.61 -1.91
CA LYS A 94 13.94 -12.41 -0.92
C LYS A 94 12.47 -12.06 -1.00
N THR A 95 11.58 -13.06 -1.03
CA THR A 95 10.14 -12.86 -1.20
C THR A 95 9.38 -13.60 -0.11
N ALA A 96 8.47 -12.91 0.57
CA ALA A 96 7.50 -13.53 1.48
C ALA A 96 6.20 -13.84 0.73
N ASP A 97 5.73 -15.08 0.83
CA ASP A 97 4.47 -15.54 0.22
C ASP A 97 3.39 -15.63 1.30
N PHE A 98 2.40 -14.74 1.21
CA PHE A 98 1.25 -14.72 2.09
C PHE A 98 -0.03 -15.11 1.36
N SER A 99 -0.77 -16.10 1.89
CA SER A 99 -2.14 -16.38 1.43
C SER A 99 -3.18 -15.81 2.39
N ILE A 100 -4.34 -15.46 1.80
CA ILE A 100 -5.54 -15.06 2.53
C ILE A 100 -6.80 -15.50 1.80
N SER A 101 -7.88 -15.68 2.55
CA SER A 101 -9.20 -15.94 1.97
C SER A 101 -9.61 -14.78 1.06
N GLY A 102 -10.00 -15.10 -0.19
CA GLY A 102 -10.50 -14.10 -1.13
C GLY A 102 -11.71 -13.33 -0.59
N LYS A 103 -12.62 -14.01 0.13
CA LYS A 103 -13.79 -13.37 0.76
C LYS A 103 -13.38 -12.32 1.79
N ALA A 104 -12.44 -12.66 2.67
CA ALA A 104 -11.94 -11.72 3.67
C ALA A 104 -11.26 -10.51 3.02
N LEU A 105 -10.43 -10.75 1.99
CA LEU A 105 -9.73 -9.70 1.26
C LEU A 105 -10.71 -8.71 0.62
N LEU A 106 -11.71 -9.21 -0.11
CA LEU A 106 -12.71 -8.37 -0.78
C LEU A 106 -13.48 -7.50 0.20
N LEU A 107 -13.95 -8.05 1.32
CA LEU A 107 -14.66 -7.27 2.35
C LEU A 107 -13.80 -6.12 2.90
N ASN A 108 -12.52 -6.37 3.16
CA ASN A 108 -11.61 -5.33 3.65
C ASN A 108 -11.20 -4.34 2.55
N LEU A 109 -11.07 -4.78 1.29
CA LEU A 109 -10.78 -3.93 0.15
C LEU A 109 -11.95 -2.98 -0.16
N GLU A 110 -13.19 -3.47 -0.13
CA GLU A 110 -14.37 -2.64 -0.28
C GLU A 110 -14.49 -1.62 0.86
N ALA A 111 -14.18 -2.03 2.09
CA ALA A 111 -14.13 -1.10 3.23
C ALA A 111 -13.06 -0.03 3.01
N LEU A 112 -11.88 -0.40 2.49
CA LEU A 112 -10.80 0.52 2.16
C LEU A 112 -11.20 1.49 1.04
N ILE A 113 -11.89 1.03 0.00
CA ILE A 113 -12.41 1.84 -1.11
C ILE A 113 -13.45 2.84 -0.61
N ARG A 114 -14.41 2.36 0.20
CA ARG A 114 -15.52 3.15 0.78
C ARG A 114 -15.07 4.12 1.86
N SER A 115 -14.01 3.78 2.59
CA SER A 115 -13.41 4.70 3.55
C SER A 115 -12.98 5.96 2.79
N ARG A 116 -13.50 7.13 3.18
CA ARG A 116 -13.14 8.40 2.55
C ARG A 116 -11.65 8.66 2.78
N ALA A 117 -10.83 8.30 1.79
CA ALA A 117 -9.51 8.81 1.37
C ALA A 117 -8.40 9.13 2.39
N ASN A 118 -8.58 9.00 3.70
CA ASN A 118 -7.69 9.68 4.64
C ASN A 118 -6.53 8.81 5.15
N GLU A 119 -6.60 7.48 5.09
CA GLU A 119 -5.52 6.54 5.50
C GLU A 119 -4.83 5.87 4.31
N ARG A 120 -4.99 6.41 3.10
CA ARG A 120 -4.46 5.82 1.87
C ARG A 120 -3.34 6.65 1.27
N PHE A 121 -2.39 5.97 0.67
CA PHE A 121 -1.35 6.50 -0.19
C PHE A 121 -1.85 6.65 -1.62
N SER A 122 -2.57 5.64 -2.13
CA SER A 122 -3.06 5.65 -3.51
C SER A 122 -4.33 6.47 -3.70
N THR A 123 -4.51 6.94 -4.93
CA THR A 123 -5.74 7.58 -5.40
C THR A 123 -6.82 6.53 -5.68
N PRO A 124 -8.12 6.91 -5.67
CA PRO A 124 -9.19 5.99 -6.06
C PRO A 124 -9.02 5.36 -7.45
N GLY A 125 -8.30 6.01 -8.37
CA GLY A 125 -8.04 5.48 -9.71
C GLY A 125 -6.98 4.37 -9.74
N GLU A 126 -6.15 4.26 -8.72
CA GLU A 126 -5.12 3.22 -8.61
C GLU A 126 -5.66 1.94 -7.94
N ILE A 127 -6.53 2.08 -6.94
CA ILE A 127 -7.09 0.92 -6.21
C ILE A 127 -8.23 0.22 -6.96
N ARG A 128 -9.02 0.96 -7.76
CA ARG A 128 -10.17 0.40 -8.50
C ARG A 128 -9.78 -0.70 -9.48
N PRO A 129 -8.74 -0.54 -10.34
CA PRO A 129 -8.30 -1.59 -11.24
C PRO A 129 -7.91 -2.89 -10.52
N PHE A 130 -7.30 -2.79 -9.34
CA PHE A 130 -6.96 -3.98 -8.54
C PHE A 130 -8.20 -4.68 -8.00
N ALA A 131 -9.19 -3.92 -7.52
CA ALA A 131 -10.47 -4.48 -7.09
C ALA A 131 -11.24 -5.12 -8.25
N GLU A 132 -11.33 -4.43 -9.39
CA GLU A 132 -11.96 -4.94 -10.62
C GLU A 132 -11.25 -6.20 -11.14
N TRP A 133 -9.91 -6.25 -11.07
CA TRP A 133 -9.16 -7.46 -11.42
C TRP A 133 -9.47 -8.63 -10.48
N LEU A 134 -9.52 -8.39 -9.16
CA LEU A 134 -9.92 -9.42 -8.19
C LEU A 134 -11.35 -9.90 -8.43
N GLU A 135 -12.27 -8.98 -8.72
CA GLU A 135 -13.67 -9.29 -9.06
C GLU A 135 -13.76 -10.08 -10.37
N THR A 136 -13.07 -9.70 -11.43
CA THR A 136 -13.15 -10.38 -12.73
C THR A 136 -12.42 -11.73 -12.77
N THR A 137 -11.34 -11.85 -12.01
CA THR A 137 -10.60 -13.11 -11.82
C THR A 137 -11.39 -14.10 -10.94
N GLY A 138 -12.31 -13.60 -10.12
CA GLY A 138 -12.97 -14.38 -9.06
C GLY A 138 -14.50 -14.33 -8.98
N TRP A 139 -15.22 -13.66 -9.89
CA TRP A 139 -16.67 -13.43 -9.78
C TRP A 139 -17.34 -13.43 -11.17
N PRO A 140 -18.40 -14.25 -11.43
CA PRO A 140 -19.67 -14.09 -10.71
C PRO A 140 -20.54 -15.35 -10.38
N GLU A 141 -20.01 -16.56 -10.18
CA GLU A 141 -20.86 -17.74 -9.86
C GLU A 141 -20.42 -18.61 -8.64
N LEU A 142 -19.51 -18.15 -7.79
CA LEU A 142 -18.68 -19.08 -7.01
C LEU A 142 -18.93 -19.05 -5.49
N ASN A 143 -19.25 -20.23 -4.93
CA ASN A 143 -19.41 -20.49 -3.50
C ASN A 143 -18.21 -20.01 -2.66
N GLU A 144 -18.55 -19.39 -1.53
CA GLU A 144 -17.79 -18.49 -0.65
C GLU A 144 -16.48 -19.02 0.01
N GLU A 145 -16.02 -20.24 -0.29
CA GLU A 145 -14.97 -20.92 0.50
C GLU A 145 -13.81 -21.53 -0.32
N LYS A 146 -13.77 -21.31 -1.65
CA LYS A 146 -12.87 -22.10 -2.54
C LYS A 146 -11.69 -21.36 -3.15
N TYR A 147 -11.37 -20.15 -2.72
CA TYR A 147 -10.27 -19.38 -3.32
C TYR A 147 -9.34 -18.74 -2.30
N GLU A 148 -8.04 -18.88 -2.55
CA GLU A 148 -6.94 -18.25 -1.84
C GLU A 148 -6.32 -17.18 -2.73
N VAL A 149 -6.07 -16.00 -2.17
CA VAL A 149 -5.30 -14.94 -2.82
C VAL A 149 -3.91 -14.94 -2.20
N CYS A 150 -2.88 -15.10 -3.02
CA CYS A 150 -1.49 -15.09 -2.59
C CYS A 150 -0.82 -13.77 -2.97
N PHE A 151 -0.05 -13.21 -2.04
CA PHE A 151 0.75 -12.02 -2.20
C PHE A 151 2.22 -12.39 -2.09
N PHE A 152 2.98 -12.09 -3.13
CA PHE A 152 4.42 -12.27 -3.19
C PHE A 152 5.08 -10.92 -2.91
N ILE A 153 5.49 -10.71 -1.67
CA ILE A 153 6.02 -9.43 -1.19
C ILE A 153 7.55 -9.48 -1.24
N PRO A 154 8.19 -8.69 -2.10
CA PRO A 154 9.64 -8.56 -2.08
C PRO A 154 10.06 -7.95 -0.75
N LEU A 155 11.10 -8.50 -0.13
CA LEU A 155 11.69 -8.02 1.09
C LEU A 155 13.07 -7.44 0.81
N ARG A 156 13.46 -6.50 1.67
CA ARG A 156 14.79 -5.91 1.62
C ARG A 156 15.85 -6.96 1.94
N ARG A 157 16.97 -6.91 1.21
CA ARG A 157 18.08 -7.87 1.36
C ARG A 157 18.69 -7.89 2.76
N ASP A 158 18.75 -6.72 3.38
CA ASP A 158 19.28 -6.51 4.73
C ASP A 158 18.23 -6.76 5.81
N GLU A 159 17.00 -7.16 5.44
CA GLU A 159 15.87 -7.44 6.33
C GLU A 159 15.57 -6.29 7.32
N ARG A 160 16.07 -5.07 7.03
CA ARG A 160 15.81 -3.93 7.90
C ARG A 160 14.39 -3.42 7.70
N LYS A 161 13.78 -2.95 8.79
CA LYS A 161 12.50 -2.25 8.73
C LYS A 161 12.63 -0.96 7.90
N ASN A 162 11.54 -0.56 7.26
CA ASN A 162 11.47 0.76 6.64
C ASN A 162 11.44 1.86 7.70
N GLU A 163 12.18 2.92 7.44
CA GLU A 163 12.14 4.15 8.22
C GLU A 163 11.38 5.21 7.43
N TYR A 164 10.44 5.88 8.07
CA TYR A 164 9.59 6.88 7.45
C TYR A 164 9.78 8.25 8.10
N VAL A 165 9.78 9.28 7.27
CA VAL A 165 9.78 10.68 7.71
C VAL A 165 8.64 11.42 7.04
N ILE A 166 7.74 11.97 7.85
CA ILE A 166 6.68 12.85 7.37
C ILE A 166 7.13 14.28 7.56
N HIS A 167 7.36 15.00 6.46
CA HIS A 167 7.62 16.42 6.44
C HIS A 167 6.31 17.17 6.23
N PHE A 168 6.05 18.21 7.02
CA PHE A 168 4.87 19.03 6.82
C PHE A 168 5.12 20.50 7.12
N ARG A 169 4.48 21.35 6.33
CA ARG A 169 4.55 22.81 6.49
C ARG A 169 3.27 23.35 7.10
N LYS A 170 3.38 24.04 8.24
CA LYS A 170 2.26 24.74 8.87
C LYS A 170 1.81 25.95 8.03
N LEU A 171 0.60 26.46 8.28
CA LEU A 171 0.15 27.72 7.66
C LEU A 171 1.08 28.90 7.94
N SER A 172 1.84 28.89 9.05
CA SER A 172 2.85 29.89 9.38
C SER A 172 4.05 29.88 8.42
N GLY A 173 4.25 28.81 7.65
CA GLY A 173 5.46 28.57 6.86
C GLY A 173 6.56 27.81 7.62
N THR A 174 6.31 27.41 8.87
CA THR A 174 7.23 26.58 9.66
C THR A 174 7.18 25.13 9.19
N ASP A 175 8.35 24.52 9.03
CA ASP A 175 8.51 23.11 8.67
C ASP A 175 8.72 22.24 9.91
N GLU A 176 8.02 21.12 9.96
CA GLU A 176 8.09 20.12 11.03
C GLU A 176 8.21 18.71 10.45
N ARG A 177 8.70 17.80 11.30
CA ARG A 177 8.97 16.40 10.93
C ARG A 177 8.42 15.44 11.98
N ILE A 178 7.90 14.31 11.52
CA ILE A 178 7.53 13.16 12.35
C ILE A 178 8.32 11.97 11.82
N TYR A 179 8.96 11.22 12.72
CA TYR A 179 9.73 10.03 12.42
C TYR A 179 8.98 8.81 12.93
N ASP A 180 8.87 7.78 12.11
CA ASP A 180 8.23 6.52 12.48
C ASP A 180 8.81 5.34 11.68
N THR A 181 8.66 4.13 12.20
CA THR A 181 9.00 2.88 11.51
C THR A 181 7.76 2.08 11.13
N GLU A 182 6.60 2.38 11.73
CA GLU A 182 5.37 1.64 11.51
C GLU A 182 4.49 2.33 10.45
N LEU A 183 4.29 1.66 9.31
CA LEU A 183 3.50 2.21 8.19
C LEU A 183 2.05 2.55 8.60
N THR A 184 1.49 1.82 9.57
CA THR A 184 0.15 2.08 10.14
C THR A 184 0.08 3.41 10.88
N ASP A 185 1.14 3.79 11.59
CA ASP A 185 1.22 5.06 12.31
C ASP A 185 1.45 6.21 11.33
N VAL A 186 2.30 6.00 10.31
CA VAL A 186 2.45 6.93 9.18
C VAL A 186 1.11 7.25 8.52
N ALA A 187 0.33 6.21 8.18
CA ALA A 187 -1.01 6.39 7.60
C ALA A 187 -1.96 7.17 8.53
N SER A 188 -1.87 6.93 9.84
CA SER A 188 -2.64 7.62 10.86
C SER A 188 -2.24 9.09 11.02
N TYR A 189 -0.95 9.42 10.95
CA TYR A 189 -0.47 10.79 10.93
C TYR A 189 -0.92 11.54 9.68
N LEU A 190 -0.81 10.93 8.49
CA LEU A 190 -1.29 11.53 7.25
C LEU A 190 -2.79 11.84 7.31
N LYS A 191 -3.59 10.90 7.83
CA LYS A 191 -5.03 11.09 8.07
C LYS A 191 -5.32 12.31 8.94
N ASN A 192 -4.55 12.47 10.01
CA ASN A 192 -4.74 13.56 10.96
C ASN A 192 -4.26 14.90 10.39
N LEU A 193 -3.05 14.94 9.80
CA LEU A 193 -2.47 16.14 9.21
C LEU A 193 -3.32 16.72 8.08
N ARG A 194 -3.99 15.87 7.28
CA ARG A 194 -4.94 16.32 6.25
C ARG A 194 -6.14 17.09 6.79
N LYS A 195 -6.50 16.91 8.06
CA LYS A 195 -7.57 17.66 8.76
C LYS A 195 -7.06 18.97 9.35
N TYR A 196 -5.76 19.05 9.68
CA TYR A 196 -5.15 20.23 10.25
C TYR A 196 -4.85 21.31 9.19
N PRO A 197 -4.66 22.58 9.60
CA PRO A 197 -4.26 23.66 8.71
C PRO A 197 -2.76 23.55 8.37
N VAL A 198 -2.38 22.56 7.58
CA VAL A 198 -1.05 22.41 6.98
C VAL A 198 -1.13 22.68 5.47
N ARG A 199 -0.05 23.20 4.89
CA ARG A 199 0.04 23.61 3.48
C ARG A 199 0.53 22.49 2.58
N MET A 200 1.43 21.68 3.09
CA MET A 200 2.14 20.64 2.34
C MET A 200 2.43 19.47 3.27
N LEU A 201 2.38 18.28 2.69
CA LEU A 201 2.76 17.01 3.29
C LEU A 201 3.69 16.28 2.32
N CYS A 202 4.80 15.75 2.81
CA CYS A 202 5.69 14.89 2.07
C CYS A 202 6.08 13.70 2.95
N VAL A 203 6.19 12.51 2.34
CA VAL A 203 6.63 11.30 3.02
C VAL A 203 7.91 10.81 2.35
N GLU A 204 8.91 10.56 3.16
CA GLU A 204 10.13 9.86 2.80
C GLU A 204 10.10 8.46 3.41
N GLU A 205 10.64 7.50 2.67
CA GLU A 205 10.91 6.14 3.10
C GLU A 205 12.36 5.83 2.79
N ASN A 206 13.16 5.50 3.81
CA ASN A 206 14.58 5.22 3.67
C ASN A 206 15.32 6.29 2.84
N ASP A 207 15.13 7.56 3.19
CA ASP A 207 15.66 8.75 2.52
C ASP A 207 15.16 8.99 1.07
N ASN A 208 14.19 8.20 0.58
CA ASN A 208 13.57 8.41 -0.73
C ASN A 208 12.19 9.01 -0.57
N ARG A 209 11.90 10.10 -1.28
CA ARG A 209 10.56 10.70 -1.27
C ARG A 209 9.60 9.81 -2.04
N ILE A 210 8.57 9.33 -1.36
CA ILE A 210 7.56 8.44 -1.93
C ILE A 210 6.27 9.18 -2.22
N LEU A 211 6.00 10.29 -1.53
CA LEU A 211 4.71 10.95 -1.62
C LEU A 211 4.79 12.45 -1.35
N ARG A 212 3.99 13.23 -2.08
CA ARG A 212 3.75 14.65 -1.80
C ARG A 212 2.30 15.06 -2.07
N TRP A 213 1.72 15.80 -1.13
CA TRP A 213 0.46 16.51 -1.28
C TRP A 213 0.58 17.97 -0.92
N ASP A 214 0.02 18.82 -1.77
CA ASP A 214 -0.15 20.24 -1.48
C ASP A 214 -1.63 20.53 -1.23
N ARG A 215 -1.91 21.43 -0.27
CA ARG A 215 -3.25 21.93 -0.04
C ARG A 215 -3.58 23.01 -1.06
N ASP A 216 -4.78 22.93 -1.62
CA ASP A 216 -5.30 24.00 -2.47
C ASP A 216 -5.49 25.28 -1.62
N LEU A 217 -4.78 26.35 -2.01
CA LEU A 217 -4.77 27.63 -1.30
C LEU A 217 -5.94 28.56 -1.71
N SER A 218 -6.84 28.11 -2.58
CA SER A 218 -8.10 28.82 -2.81
C SER A 218 -8.91 28.90 -1.50
N ILE A 219 -9.57 30.05 -1.28
CA ILE A 219 -10.22 30.41 -0.02
C ILE A 219 -11.14 29.26 0.45
N ASN A 220 -10.82 28.70 1.62
CA ASN A 220 -11.56 27.62 2.31
C ASN A 220 -11.63 26.25 1.60
N SER A 221 -10.73 25.94 0.65
CA SER A 221 -10.70 24.61 0.05
C SER A 221 -10.09 23.56 1.01
N PRO A 222 -10.82 22.49 1.35
CA PRO A 222 -10.25 21.34 2.08
C PRO A 222 -9.52 20.37 1.14
N ARG A 223 -9.34 20.73 -0.14
CA ARG A 223 -8.84 19.82 -1.16
C ARG A 223 -7.32 19.71 -1.09
N TRP A 224 -6.85 18.48 -1.23
CA TRP A 224 -5.46 18.12 -1.40
C TRP A 224 -5.23 17.75 -2.86
N ARG A 225 -4.09 18.12 -3.43
CA ARG A 225 -3.64 17.68 -4.74
C ARG A 225 -2.37 16.85 -4.60
N ALA A 226 -2.28 15.76 -5.36
CA ALA A 226 -1.01 15.04 -5.55
C ALA A 226 -0.07 15.90 -6.39
N CYS A 227 1.19 15.96 -5.97
CA CYS A 227 2.27 16.64 -6.66
C CYS A 227 3.42 15.68 -6.90
N CYS A 228 4.26 15.96 -7.89
CA CYS A 228 5.50 15.21 -8.06
C CYS A 228 6.37 15.40 -6.81
N VAL A 229 7.03 14.33 -6.37
CA VAL A 229 7.90 14.33 -5.18
C VAL A 229 9.16 15.18 -5.37
N ASP A 230 9.59 15.32 -6.62
CA ASP A 230 10.80 16.06 -7.02
C ASP A 230 10.50 17.50 -7.45
N ASP A 231 9.23 17.88 -7.61
CA ASP A 231 8.89 19.26 -7.91
C ASP A 231 9.37 20.15 -6.76
N VAL A 232 10.09 21.22 -7.07
CA VAL A 232 10.60 22.13 -6.06
C VAL A 232 9.44 23.01 -5.54
N GLU A 233 9.43 23.29 -4.24
CA GLU A 233 8.45 24.19 -3.65
C GLU A 233 8.68 25.64 -4.15
N ILE A 234 7.91 26.09 -5.13
CA ILE A 234 7.70 27.53 -5.36
C ILE A 234 6.34 27.90 -4.79
N ILE A 235 6.27 28.00 -3.47
CA ILE A 235 5.27 28.87 -2.83
C ILE A 235 6.06 29.88 -2.01
N GLY A 236 6.44 30.97 -2.67
CA GLY A 236 6.96 32.15 -1.99
C GLY A 236 5.96 32.69 -0.96
N PRO A 237 6.32 33.75 -0.21
CA PRO A 237 5.41 34.38 0.75
C PRO A 237 4.05 34.67 0.11
N LEU A 238 2.97 34.38 0.83
CA LEU A 238 1.60 34.56 0.34
C LEU A 238 1.45 35.98 -0.25
N PRO A 239 0.96 36.15 -1.49
CA PRO A 239 0.48 37.45 -1.89
C PRO A 239 -0.66 37.84 -0.95
N VAL A 240 -0.44 38.87 -0.15
CA VAL A 240 -1.49 39.47 0.68
C VAL A 240 -2.56 39.97 -0.29
N ILE A 241 -3.65 39.22 -0.44
CA ILE A 241 -4.82 39.68 -1.19
C ILE A 241 -5.46 40.79 -0.37
N LYS A 242 -5.03 42.04 -0.60
CA LYS A 242 -5.73 43.21 -0.09
C LYS A 242 -7.09 43.26 -0.75
N ARG A 243 -8.15 43.03 0.03
CA ARG A 243 -9.52 43.31 -0.39
C ARG A 243 -9.60 44.80 -0.72
N ILE A 244 -9.68 45.15 -2.00
CA ILE A 244 -9.95 46.52 -2.41
C ILE A 244 -11.40 46.79 -2.04
N ASN A 245 -11.63 47.44 -0.90
CA ASN A 245 -12.93 47.99 -0.59
C ASN A 245 -13.14 49.20 -1.52
N THR A 246 -13.67 48.99 -2.72
CA THR A 246 -14.26 50.07 -3.52
C THR A 246 -15.56 50.52 -2.85
N ARG A 247 -15.43 51.28 -1.76
CA ARG A 247 -16.43 52.28 -1.38
C ARG A 247 -16.04 53.59 -2.07
N ASN A 248 -16.34 53.70 -3.36
CA ASN A 248 -16.49 55.03 -3.95
C ASN A 248 -17.96 55.41 -3.82
N LYS A 249 -18.26 56.06 -2.69
CA LYS A 249 -19.32 57.06 -2.63
C LYS A 249 -18.78 58.31 -3.33
N ARG A 250 -19.40 58.69 -4.44
CA ARG A 250 -19.88 60.04 -4.76
C ARG A 250 -20.59 60.01 -6.10
#